data_AF-A0A225VSY3-F1
#
_entry.id   AF-A0A225VSY3-F1
#
_cell.length_a   1.000
_cell.length_b   1.000
_cell.length_c   1.000
_cell.angle_alpha   90.00
_cell.angle_beta   90.00
_cell.angle_gamma   90.00
#
_symmetry.space_group_name_H-M   'P 1'
#
loop_
_entity.id
_entity.type
_entity.pdbx_description
1 polymer ?
#
loop_
_entity_poly.entity_id
_entity_poly.type
_entity_poly.pdbx_seq_one_letter_code
_entity_poly.pdbx_strand_id
1 'polypeptide(L)' 'MTEITLQEVLEAIDSLNRHKAAGADELNNDVLKDMQALLAPILVKICNELLQRKLPLNRL' A
#
# COMPACT_ATOMS: atom_id res chain seq x y z
N MET A 1 0.69 -12.43 -15.22
CA MET A 1 1.08 -11.54 -14.12
C MET A 1 0.86 -12.30 -12.84
N THR A 2 1.85 -12.33 -11.96
CA THR A 2 1.73 -12.97 -10.64
C THR A 2 0.94 -12.04 -9.73
N GLU A 3 0.06 -12.62 -8.91
CA GLU A 3 -0.73 -11.89 -7.91
C GLU A 3 0.20 -11.39 -6.79
N ILE A 4 0.03 -10.13 -6.37
CA ILE A 4 0.76 -9.58 -5.22
C ILE A 4 0.19 -10.22 -3.96
N THR A 5 1.07 -10.77 -3.13
CA THR A 5 0.73 -11.46 -1.89
C THR A 5 0.74 -10.50 -0.69
N LEU A 6 0.08 -10.92 0.40
CA LEU A 6 0.11 -10.18 1.66
C LEU A 6 1.52 -10.04 2.23
N GLN A 7 2.35 -11.08 2.09
CA GLN A 7 3.72 -11.06 2.60
C GLN A 7 4.57 -10.02 1.88
N GLU A 8 4.50 -9.94 0.55
CA GLU A 8 5.23 -8.93 -0.22
C GLU A 8 4.83 -7.50 0.16
N VAL A 9 3.54 -7.27 0.45
CA VAL A 9 3.06 -5.97 0.91
C VAL A 9 3.57 -5.65 2.33
N LEU A 10 3.58 -6.63 3.24
CA LEU A 10 4.12 -6.45 4.58
C LEU A 10 5.63 -6.14 4.55
N GLU A 11 6.40 -6.86 3.73
CA GLU A 11 7.82 -6.60 3.52
C GLU A 11 8.05 -5.20 2.91
N ALA A 12 7.20 -4.78 1.97
CA ALA A 12 7.26 -3.44 1.41
C ALA A 12 6.98 -2.35 2.46
N ILE A 13 5.96 -2.51 3.32
CA ILE A 13 5.66 -1.57 4.42
C ILE A 13 6.82 -1.55 5.43
N ASP A 14 7.41 -2.69 5.74
CA ASP A 14 8.54 -2.77 6.66
C ASP A 14 9.78 -2.07 6.11
N SER A 15 10.00 -2.10 4.79
CA SER A 15 11.10 -1.39 4.14
C SER A 15 11.00 0.15 4.14
N LEU A 16 9.83 0.71 4.50
CA LEU A 16 9.63 2.16 4.53
C LEU A 16 10.46 2.84 5.62
N ASN A 17 10.99 4.03 5.34
CA ASN A 17 11.65 4.84 6.37
C ASN A 17 10.61 5.52 7.27
N ARG A 18 10.77 5.42 8.59
CA ARG A 18 9.98 6.20 9.55
C ARG A 18 10.27 7.70 9.42
N HIS A 19 9.33 8.52 9.88
CA HIS A 19 9.46 9.99 9.92
C HIS A 19 9.69 10.64 8.55
N LYS A 20 9.29 9.97 7.46
CA LYS A 20 9.23 10.58 6.13
C LYS A 20 8.16 11.68 6.15
N ALA A 21 8.46 12.84 5.55
CA ALA A 21 7.47 13.90 5.37
C ALA A 21 6.23 13.37 4.64
N ALA A 22 5.05 13.82 5.08
CA ALA A 22 3.78 13.43 4.48
C ALA A 22 3.67 13.92 3.02
N GLY A 23 2.95 13.16 2.21
CA GLY A 23 2.62 13.53 0.84
C GLY A 23 1.49 14.55 0.76
N ALA A 24 0.94 14.75 -0.45
CA ALA A 24 -0.23 15.59 -0.68
C ALA A 24 -1.52 15.02 -0.03
N ASP A 25 -1.49 13.75 0.35
CA ASP A 25 -2.55 13.04 1.08
C ASP A 25 -2.44 13.21 2.62
N GLU A 26 -1.44 13.96 3.09
CA GLU A 26 -1.11 14.16 4.51
C GLU A 26 -0.76 12.85 5.27
N LEU A 27 -0.62 11.74 4.56
CA LEU A 27 -0.22 10.45 5.13
C LEU A 27 1.30 10.34 5.08
N ASN A 28 1.88 9.94 6.22
CA ASN A 28 3.30 9.60 6.30
C ASN A 28 3.49 8.08 6.42
N ASN A 29 4.75 7.65 6.34
CA ASN A 29 5.09 6.24 6.45
C ASN A 29 4.80 5.64 7.85
N ASP A 30 4.72 6.48 8.88
CA ASP A 30 4.43 6.01 10.24
C ASP A 30 3.00 5.47 10.32
N VAL A 31 2.04 6.10 9.63
CA VAL A 31 0.66 5.57 9.49
C VAL A 31 0.65 4.18 8.85
N LEU A 32 1.39 4.00 7.75
CA LEU A 32 1.46 2.71 7.04
C LEU A 32 2.04 1.61 7.92
N LYS A 33 3.09 1.92 8.68
CA LYS A 33 3.75 0.98 9.60
C LYS A 33 2.88 0.63 10.80
N ASP A 34 2.32 1.65 11.45
CA ASP A 34 1.59 1.48 12.71
C ASP A 34 0.22 0.83 12.48
N MET A 35 -0.35 0.99 11.28
CA MET A 35 -1.64 0.42 10.88
C MET A 35 -1.50 -0.74 9.88
N GLN A 36 -0.33 -1.38 9.78
CA GLN A 36 -0.06 -2.41 8.75
C GLN A 36 -1.09 -3.56 8.76
N ALA A 37 -1.57 -3.96 9.94
CA ALA A 37 -2.54 -5.06 10.08
C ALA A 37 -3.89 -4.74 9.42
N LEU A 38 -4.25 -3.46 9.38
CA LEU A 38 -5.47 -2.99 8.71
C LEU A 38 -5.22 -2.68 7.23
N LEU A 39 -4.09 -2.04 6.91
CA LEU A 39 -3.83 -1.50 5.58
C LEU A 39 -3.28 -2.53 4.61
N ALA A 40 -2.46 -3.49 5.04
CA ALA A 40 -1.82 -4.45 4.15
C ALA A 40 -2.85 -5.29 3.34
N PRO A 41 -3.95 -5.83 3.91
CA PRO A 41 -4.97 -6.54 3.14
C PRO A 41 -5.68 -5.64 2.11
N ILE A 42 -5.90 -4.37 2.44
CA ILE A 42 -6.53 -3.38 1.54
C ILE A 42 -5.58 -3.08 0.37
N LEU A 43 -4.30 -2.86 0.66
CA LEU A 43 -3.28 -2.59 -0.36
C LEU A 43 -3.11 -3.79 -1.31
N VAL A 44 -3.10 -5.03 -0.81
CA VAL A 44 -3.09 -6.24 -1.66
C VAL A 44 -4.23 -6.19 -2.68
N LYS A 45 -5.45 -5.88 -2.23
CA LYS A 45 -6.62 -5.80 -3.11
C LYS A 45 -6.45 -4.69 -4.16
N ILE A 46 -6.11 -3.47 -3.73
CA ILE A 46 -5.93 -2.33 -4.63
C ILE A 46 -4.85 -2.61 -5.66
N CYS A 47 -3.68 -3.11 -5.24
CA CYS A 47 -2.56 -3.40 -6.12
C CYS A 47 -2.95 -4.44 -7.18
N ASN A 48 -3.61 -5.52 -6.78
CA ASN A 48 -4.07 -6.54 -7.74
C ASN A 48 -5.18 -6.03 -8.67
N GLU A 49 -6.11 -5.21 -8.18
CA GLU A 49 -7.13 -4.58 -9.02
C GLU A 49 -6.53 -3.62 -10.05
N LEU A 50 -5.51 -2.83 -9.66
CA LEU A 50 -4.76 -1.95 -10.57
C LEU A 50 -4.00 -2.75 -11.63
N LEU A 51 -3.29 -3.80 -11.22
CA LEU A 51 -2.55 -4.68 -12.14
C LEU A 51 -3.48 -5.37 -13.15
N GLN A 52 -4.69 -5.73 -12.72
CA GLN A 52 -5.71 -6.33 -13.58
C GLN A 52 -6.54 -5.29 -14.36
N ARG A 53 -6.21 -3.99 -14.26
CA ARG A 53 -6.94 -2.85 -14.87
C ARG A 53 -8.42 -2.79 -14.50
N LYS A 54 -8.79 -3.34 -13.34
CA LYS A 54 -10.16 -3.29 -12.80
C LYS A 54 -10.44 -1.95 -12.12
N LEU A 55 -9.40 -1.30 -11.59
CA LEU A 55 -9.48 0.05 -11.05
C LEU A 55 -8.87 1.07 -12.05
N PRO A 56 -9.61 2.10 -12.50
CA PRO A 56 -9.01 3.18 -13.28
C PRO A 56 -8.18 4.11 -12.39
N LEU A 57 -6.94 4.41 -12.81
CA LEU A 57 -6.01 5.30 -12.10
C LEU A 57 -6.59 6.71 -11.84
N ASN A 58 -7.60 7.11 -12.61
CA ASN A 58 -8.23 8.44 -12.55
C ASN A 58 -9.24 8.57 -11.38
N ARG A 59 -9.39 7.54 -10.54
CA ARG A 59 -10.34 7.50 -9.40
C ARG A 59 -9.65 7.30 -8.04
N LEU A 60 -8.33 7.31 -8.01
CA LEU A 60 -7.49 7.35 -6.81
C LEU A 60 -6.99 8.78 -6.62
#